data_AF-A0A6G3BR26-F1
#
_entry.id   AF-A0A6G3BR26-F1
#
_cell.length_a   1.000
_cell.length_b   1.000
_cell.length_c   1.000
_cell.angle_alpha   90.00
_cell.angle_beta   90.00
_cell.angle_gamma   90.00
#
_symmetry.space_group_name_H-M   'P 1'
#
loop_
_entity.id
_entity.type
_entity.pdbx_description
1 polymer ?
#
loop_
_entity_poly.entity_id
_entity_poly.type
_entity_poly.pdbx_seq_one_letter_code
_entity_poly.pdbx_strand_id
1 'polypeptide(L)'
;MDSRTLARTFFACLAVNVPILALLLIPQLMRSRAGSEALLGVGLFLLLALVVGAVVFAPEVSAKVAPAGPHWLPGGARARVRALRRENRRAYLWRLGEFVVLYIVAQGVGGLVAWLLPHVADNPARAADPTAIAWVIDYPNYAAQAGAMYVCACFALAWYATRLRADSGRAHRSY
;
A
#
# COMPACT_ATOMS: atom_id res chain seq x y z
N MET A 1 -11.55 -4.18 -18.34
CA MET A 1 -10.89 -4.82 -17.19
C MET A 1 -12.01 -5.46 -16.38
N ASP A 2 -11.88 -6.71 -15.96
CA ASP A 2 -12.98 -7.39 -15.26
C ASP A 2 -13.09 -6.89 -13.80
N SER A 3 -14.21 -6.23 -13.49
CA SER A 3 -14.51 -5.69 -12.17
C SER A 3 -14.52 -6.77 -11.08
N ARG A 4 -14.94 -8.00 -11.40
CA ARG A 4 -14.93 -9.12 -10.43
C ARG A 4 -13.50 -9.52 -10.06
N THR A 5 -12.62 -9.58 -11.06
CA THR A 5 -11.19 -9.85 -10.84
C THR A 5 -10.52 -8.78 -9.98
N LEU A 6 -10.83 -7.50 -10.23
CA LEU A 6 -10.32 -6.39 -9.41
C LEU A 6 -10.82 -6.50 -7.97
N ALA A 7 -12.12 -6.69 -7.75
CA ALA A 7 -12.69 -6.84 -6.42
C ALA A 7 -12.06 -8.00 -5.64
N ARG A 8 -11.94 -9.20 -6.26
CA ARG A 8 -11.31 -10.37 -5.62
C ARG A 8 -9.85 -10.11 -5.25
N THR A 9 -9.11 -9.47 -6.15
CA THR A 9 -7.70 -9.12 -5.90
C THR A 9 -7.59 -8.06 -4.80
N PHE A 10 -8.49 -7.08 -4.77
CA PHE A 10 -8.55 -6.06 -3.73
C PHE A 10 -8.79 -6.65 -2.34
N PHE A 11 -9.79 -7.52 -2.17
CA PHE A 11 -10.03 -8.18 -0.89
C PHE A 11 -8.86 -9.07 -0.46
N ALA A 12 -8.21 -9.75 -1.41
CA ALA A 12 -7.01 -10.52 -1.14
C ALA A 12 -5.83 -9.63 -0.71
N CYS A 13 -5.67 -8.47 -1.36
CA CYS A 13 -4.67 -7.47 -0.98
C CYS A 13 -4.92 -6.92 0.41
N LEU A 14 -6.17 -6.69 0.82
CA LEU A 14 -6.50 -6.34 2.21
C LEU A 14 -5.97 -7.44 3.14
N ALA A 15 -6.45 -8.68 3.00
CA ALA A 15 -6.06 -9.76 3.90
C ALA A 15 -4.54 -10.01 3.98
N VAL A 16 -3.83 -9.97 2.84
CA VAL A 16 -2.39 -10.26 2.79
C VAL A 16 -1.54 -9.10 3.31
N ASN A 17 -1.98 -7.85 3.13
CA ASN A 17 -1.19 -6.68 3.51
C ASN A 17 -1.55 -6.12 4.90
N VAL A 18 -2.24 -6.90 5.75
CA VAL A 18 -2.47 -6.55 7.17
C VAL A 18 -1.20 -6.08 7.89
N PRO A 19 0.01 -6.62 7.64
CA PRO A 19 1.23 -6.08 8.26
C PRO A 19 1.50 -4.60 7.96
N ILE A 20 1.08 -4.09 6.79
CA ILE A 20 1.16 -2.65 6.47
C ILE A 20 0.23 -1.88 7.39
N LEU A 21 -1.01 -2.34 7.57
CA LEU A 21 -1.96 -1.71 8.48
C LEU A 21 -1.44 -1.73 9.92
N ALA A 22 -0.92 -2.87 10.38
CA ALA A 22 -0.36 -3.01 11.73
C ALA A 22 0.77 -2.00 11.97
N LEU A 23 1.67 -1.81 11.01
CA LEU A 23 2.73 -0.80 11.10
C LEU A 23 2.15 0.62 11.11
N LEU A 24 1.20 0.93 10.22
CA LEU A 24 0.54 2.24 10.16
C LEU A 24 -0.19 2.58 11.46
N LEU A 25 -0.67 1.57 12.21
CA LEU A 25 -1.37 1.74 13.47
C LEU A 25 -0.45 1.98 14.68
N ILE A 26 0.88 2.05 14.49
CA ILE A 26 1.86 2.33 15.55
C ILE A 26 2.33 3.80 15.41
N PRO A 27 1.76 4.75 16.18
CA PRO A 27 2.07 6.16 16.03
C PRO A 27 3.55 6.47 16.26
N GLN A 28 4.21 5.78 17.21
CA GLN A 28 5.62 6.02 17.55
C GLN A 28 6.57 5.78 16.38
N LEU A 29 6.19 4.90 15.44
CA LEU A 29 6.98 4.59 14.24
C LEU A 29 6.60 5.47 13.05
N MET A 30 5.39 6.01 13.02
CA MET A 30 4.85 6.73 11.87
C MET A 30 4.78 8.25 12.06
N ARG A 31 4.96 8.75 13.29
CA ARG A 31 4.87 10.18 13.63
C ARG A 31 6.00 10.60 14.56
N SER A 32 6.77 11.60 14.14
CA SER A 32 7.80 12.22 15.00
C SER A 32 7.22 12.78 16.30
N ARG A 33 5.97 13.28 16.27
CA ARG A 33 5.29 13.83 17.45
C ARG A 33 4.92 12.77 18.50
N ALA A 34 4.92 11.49 18.13
CA ALA A 34 4.61 10.36 19.01
C ALA A 34 5.87 9.64 19.55
N GLY A 35 7.03 9.92 18.96
CA GLY A 35 8.26 9.16 19.18
C GLY A 35 9.50 10.00 18.90
N SER A 36 10.54 9.39 18.37
CA SER A 36 11.77 10.07 17.96
C SER A 36 11.93 10.08 16.45
N GLU A 37 12.76 10.97 15.91
CA GLU A 37 13.10 10.99 14.49
C GLU A 37 13.75 9.68 14.04
N ALA A 38 14.54 9.04 14.91
CA ALA A 38 15.11 7.72 14.65
C ALA A 38 14.03 6.64 14.48
N LEU A 39 13.01 6.61 15.36
CA LEU A 39 11.89 5.68 15.25
C LEU A 39 11.06 5.94 13.99
N LEU A 40 10.88 7.21 13.62
CA LEU A 40 10.22 7.57 12.37
C LEU A 40 11.00 7.05 11.15
N GLY A 41 12.33 7.19 11.15
CA GLY A 41 13.20 6.64 10.10
C GLY A 41 13.07 5.12 9.98
N VAL A 42 13.07 4.40 11.10
CA VAL A 42 12.85 2.95 11.13
C VAL A 42 11.47 2.59 10.59
N GLY A 43 10.42 3.29 11.01
CA GLY A 43 9.07 3.06 10.53
C GLY A 43 8.92 3.28 9.02
N LEU A 44 9.50 4.36 8.48
CA LEU A 44 9.50 4.63 7.05
C LEU A 44 10.24 3.56 6.25
N PHE A 45 11.39 3.09 6.76
CA PHE A 45 12.13 1.99 6.13
C PHE A 45 11.30 0.69 6.12
N LEU A 46 10.68 0.33 7.24
CA LEU A 46 9.81 -0.84 7.34
C LEU A 46 8.61 -0.73 6.39
N LEU A 47 7.99 0.45 6.31
CA LEU A 47 6.86 0.70 5.41
C LEU A 47 7.29 0.53 3.95
N LEU A 48 8.44 1.10 3.57
CA LEU A 48 9.01 0.94 2.23
C LEU A 48 9.26 -0.54 1.92
N ALA A 49 9.89 -1.27 2.83
CA ALA A 49 10.18 -2.70 2.66
C ALA A 49 8.88 -3.51 2.46
N LEU A 50 7.85 -3.24 3.27
CA LEU A 50 6.55 -3.90 3.14
C LEU A 50 5.85 -3.56 1.83
N VAL A 51 5.87 -2.30 1.40
CA VAL A 51 5.26 -1.85 0.14
C VAL A 51 5.98 -2.47 -1.07
N VAL A 52 7.31 -2.48 -1.07
CA VAL A 52 8.10 -3.13 -2.12
C VAL A 52 7.79 -4.63 -2.16
N GLY A 53 7.74 -5.29 -1.00
CA GLY A 53 7.32 -6.68 -0.89
C GLY A 53 5.92 -6.90 -1.48
N ALA A 54 4.97 -6.06 -1.10
CA ALA A 54 3.60 -6.11 -1.59
C ALA A 54 3.53 -5.98 -3.12
N VAL A 55 4.28 -5.05 -3.73
CA VAL A 55 4.36 -4.90 -5.20
C VAL A 55 4.94 -6.15 -5.86
N VAL A 56 5.96 -6.77 -5.26
CA VAL A 56 6.59 -7.99 -5.78
C VAL A 56 5.65 -9.19 -5.70
N PHE A 57 4.85 -9.30 -4.63
CA PHE A 57 3.95 -10.43 -4.40
C PHE A 57 2.53 -10.23 -4.96
N ALA A 58 2.12 -9.01 -5.28
CA ALA A 58 0.80 -8.70 -5.81
C ALA A 58 0.38 -9.56 -7.03
N PRO A 59 1.28 -9.89 -8.00
CA PRO A 59 0.95 -10.80 -9.09
C PRO A 59 0.56 -12.20 -8.63
N GLU A 60 1.24 -12.76 -7.62
CA GLU A 60 0.89 -14.09 -7.06
C GLU A 60 -0.43 -14.03 -6.31
N VAL A 61 -0.65 -12.98 -5.52
CA VAL A 61 -1.92 -12.77 -4.81
C VAL A 61 -3.07 -12.74 -5.82
N SER A 62 -2.93 -11.97 -6.90
CA SER A 62 -3.93 -11.90 -7.97
C SER A 62 -4.13 -13.25 -8.67
N ALA A 63 -3.05 -13.97 -8.99
CA ALA A 63 -3.14 -15.28 -9.66
C ALA A 63 -3.82 -16.35 -8.79
N LYS A 64 -3.64 -16.32 -7.46
CA LYS A 64 -4.33 -17.22 -6.51
C LYS A 64 -5.83 -17.00 -6.47
N VAL A 65 -6.28 -15.74 -6.44
CA VAL A 65 -7.71 -15.43 -6.30
C VAL A 65 -8.43 -15.26 -7.61
N ALA A 66 -7.69 -15.06 -8.70
CA ALA A 66 -8.22 -14.87 -10.03
C ALA A 66 -7.21 -15.40 -11.07
N PRO A 67 -7.11 -16.73 -11.24
CA PRO A 67 -6.26 -17.33 -12.27
C PRO A 67 -6.79 -17.03 -13.69
N ALA A 68 -5.91 -17.02 -14.70
CA ALA A 68 -6.28 -16.88 -16.11
C ALA A 68 -5.36 -17.71 -17.01
N GLY A 69 -5.85 -18.88 -17.41
CA GLY A 69 -5.14 -19.79 -18.32
C GLY A 69 -3.70 -20.09 -17.90
N PRO A 70 -2.88 -20.67 -18.78
CA PRO A 70 -1.48 -20.98 -18.48
C PRO A 70 -0.61 -19.75 -18.21
N HIS A 71 -0.99 -18.58 -18.75
CA HIS A 71 -0.20 -17.35 -18.65
C HIS A 71 -0.32 -16.61 -17.31
N TRP A 72 -1.28 -17.01 -16.44
CA TRP A 72 -1.53 -16.35 -15.17
C TRP A 72 -2.00 -17.35 -14.10
N LEU A 73 -1.13 -18.30 -13.76
CA LEU A 73 -1.32 -19.28 -12.69
C LEU A 73 -0.47 -18.94 -11.46
N PRO A 74 -0.91 -19.37 -10.26
CA PRO A 74 -0.08 -19.34 -9.06
C PRO A 74 1.27 -20.03 -9.29
N GLY A 75 2.35 -19.45 -8.78
CA GLY A 75 3.72 -19.95 -8.94
C GLY A 75 4.39 -19.53 -10.26
N GLY A 76 3.61 -19.22 -11.30
CA GLY A 76 4.11 -18.73 -12.59
C GLY A 76 3.98 -17.21 -12.79
N ALA A 77 3.09 -16.55 -12.05
CA ALA A 77 2.74 -15.15 -12.27
C ALA A 77 3.94 -14.20 -12.12
N ARG A 78 4.80 -14.37 -11.11
CA ARG A 78 6.02 -13.55 -11.00
C ARG A 78 7.01 -13.80 -12.12
N ALA A 79 7.18 -15.05 -12.54
CA ALA A 79 8.06 -15.37 -13.66
C ALA A 79 7.55 -14.68 -14.93
N ARG A 80 6.24 -14.66 -15.15
CA ARG A 80 5.61 -13.96 -16.27
C ARG A 80 5.79 -12.45 -16.20
N VAL A 81 5.67 -11.84 -15.01
CA VAL A 81 5.96 -10.40 -14.84
C VAL A 81 7.45 -10.09 -15.07
N ARG A 82 8.37 -10.97 -14.66
CA ARG A 82 9.80 -10.85 -14.97
C ARG A 82 10.06 -10.94 -16.47
N ALA A 83 9.38 -11.85 -17.18
CA ALA A 83 9.45 -11.95 -18.64
C ALA A 83 8.93 -10.65 -19.29
N LEU A 84 7.75 -10.16 -18.87
CA LEU A 84 7.19 -8.88 -19.34
C LEU A 84 8.15 -7.71 -19.12
N ARG A 85 8.84 -7.65 -17.97
CA ARG A 85 9.84 -6.60 -17.69
C ARG A 85 11.03 -6.66 -18.66
N ARG A 86 11.42 -7.85 -19.12
CA ARG A 86 12.52 -8.05 -20.08
C ARG A 86 12.09 -7.76 -21.51
N GLU A 87 10.93 -8.30 -21.91
CA GLU A 87 10.39 -8.21 -23.28
C GLU A 87 9.80 -6.81 -23.58
N ASN A 88 9.11 -6.21 -22.60
CA ASN A 88 8.47 -4.92 -22.75
C ASN A 88 8.61 -4.07 -21.47
N ARG A 89 9.85 -3.62 -21.24
CA ARG A 89 10.20 -2.78 -20.07
C ARG A 89 9.34 -1.52 -19.97
N ARG A 90 8.98 -0.90 -21.10
CA ARG A 90 8.16 0.32 -21.12
C ARG A 90 6.75 0.04 -20.59
N ALA A 91 6.11 -1.04 -21.00
CA ALA A 91 4.80 -1.42 -20.48
C ALA A 91 4.86 -1.70 -18.96
N TYR A 92 5.88 -2.43 -18.51
CA TYR A 92 6.08 -2.67 -17.08
C TYR A 92 6.26 -1.37 -16.28
N LEU A 93 7.16 -0.48 -16.73
CA LEU A 93 7.42 0.79 -16.06
C LEU A 93 6.19 1.71 -16.05
N TRP A 94 5.39 1.67 -17.11
CA TRP A 94 4.14 2.42 -17.15
C TRP A 94 3.14 1.92 -16.10
N ARG A 95 3.00 0.59 -15.94
CA ARG A 95 2.13 -0.01 -14.90
C ARG A 95 2.64 0.27 -13.50
N LEU A 96 3.96 0.25 -13.30
CA LEU A 96 4.59 0.65 -12.04
C LEU A 96 4.37 2.15 -11.77
N GLY A 97 4.44 3.00 -12.79
CA GLY A 97 4.13 4.42 -12.69
C GLY A 97 2.67 4.67 -12.28
N GLU A 98 1.72 3.95 -12.89
CA GLU A 98 0.30 3.98 -12.47
C GLU A 98 0.15 3.63 -10.98
N PHE A 99 0.86 2.58 -10.51
CA PHE A 99 0.88 2.22 -9.10
C PHE A 99 1.43 3.35 -8.21
N VAL A 100 2.57 3.93 -8.57
CA VAL A 100 3.21 5.01 -7.79
C VAL A 100 2.27 6.20 -7.67
N VAL A 101 1.63 6.61 -8.77
CA VAL A 101 0.66 7.72 -8.76
C VAL A 101 -0.51 7.40 -7.82
N LEU A 102 -1.10 6.20 -7.92
CA LEU A 102 -2.19 5.79 -7.04
C LEU A 102 -1.76 5.71 -5.57
N TYR A 103 -0.53 5.30 -5.30
CA TYR A 103 0.02 5.25 -3.95
C TYR A 103 0.22 6.66 -3.38
N ILE A 104 0.70 7.62 -4.17
CA ILE A 104 0.78 9.04 -3.77
C ILE A 104 -0.61 9.59 -3.46
N VAL A 105 -1.62 9.29 -4.30
CA VAL A 105 -3.01 9.66 -4.03
C VAL A 105 -3.50 9.04 -2.72
N ALA A 106 -3.15 7.78 -2.42
CA ALA A 106 -3.47 7.14 -1.14
C ALA A 106 -2.87 7.90 0.07
N GLN A 107 -1.64 8.42 -0.05
CA GLN A 107 -1.05 9.28 0.97
C GLN A 107 -1.82 10.61 1.10
N GLY A 108 -2.23 11.19 -0.03
CA GLY A 108 -3.06 12.40 -0.06
C GLY A 108 -4.42 12.23 0.63
N VAL A 109 -5.06 11.07 0.47
CA VAL A 109 -6.29 10.72 1.21
C VAL A 109 -6.03 10.69 2.71
N GLY A 110 -4.90 10.16 3.15
CA GLY A 110 -4.48 10.24 4.56
C GLY A 110 -4.36 11.69 5.04
N GLY A 111 -3.76 12.57 4.24
CA GLY A 111 -3.68 14.00 4.54
C GLY A 111 -5.05 14.66 4.65
N LEU A 112 -5.98 14.31 3.75
CA LEU A 112 -7.36 14.81 3.79
C LEU A 112 -8.11 14.33 5.04
N VAL A 113 -7.99 13.06 5.40
CA VAL A 113 -8.61 12.52 6.62
C VAL A 113 -8.02 13.19 7.86
N ALA A 114 -6.70 13.40 7.91
CA ALA A 114 -6.05 14.12 9.00
C ALA A 114 -6.53 15.58 9.15
N TRP A 115 -6.89 16.22 8.02
CA TRP A 115 -7.43 17.58 8.01
C TRP A 115 -8.88 17.61 8.52
N LEU A 116 -9.71 16.64 8.12
CA LEU A 116 -11.10 16.52 8.56
C LEU A 116 -11.23 16.01 10.00
N LEU A 117 -10.31 15.13 10.43
CA LEU A 117 -10.25 14.50 11.74
C LEU A 117 -8.87 14.75 12.36
N PRO A 118 -8.66 15.93 12.97
CA PRO A 118 -7.41 16.24 13.65
C PRO A 118 -7.13 15.20 14.75
N HIS A 119 -5.93 14.65 14.73
CA HIS A 119 -5.52 13.57 15.66
C HIS A 119 -4.31 13.96 16.51
N VAL A 120 -3.84 15.21 16.39
CA VAL A 120 -2.75 15.75 17.21
C VAL A 120 -3.21 17.07 17.80
N ALA A 121 -3.09 17.19 19.12
CA ALA A 121 -3.31 18.43 19.85
C ALA A 121 -2.14 18.70 20.79
N ASP A 122 -1.95 19.98 21.16
CA ASP A 122 -1.01 20.35 22.20
C ASP A 122 -1.43 19.72 23.54
N ASN A 123 -0.46 19.23 24.31
CA ASN A 123 -0.74 18.70 25.63
C ASN A 123 -0.89 19.84 26.64
N PRO A 124 -2.10 20.09 27.20
CA PRO A 124 -2.30 21.16 28.16
C PRO A 124 -1.48 20.98 29.44
N ALA A 125 -1.13 19.73 29.80
CA ALA A 125 -0.29 19.44 30.95
C ALA A 125 1.14 20.01 30.82
N ARG A 126 1.62 20.24 29.59
CA ARG A 126 2.95 20.79 29.35
C ARG A 126 3.09 22.26 29.76
N ALA A 127 1.98 22.99 29.86
CA ALA A 127 1.99 24.35 30.39
C ALA A 127 2.35 24.36 31.89
N ALA A 128 2.02 23.30 32.63
CA ALA A 128 2.31 23.16 34.05
C ALA A 128 3.56 22.31 34.35
N ASP A 129 3.92 21.38 33.47
CA ASP A 129 5.10 20.52 33.58
C ASP A 129 5.89 20.50 32.26
N PRO A 130 7.04 21.19 32.17
CA PRO A 130 7.89 21.21 30.98
C PRO A 130 8.42 19.83 30.55
N THR A 131 8.39 18.83 31.45
CA THR A 131 8.84 17.46 31.16
C THR A 131 7.75 16.58 30.55
N ALA A 132 6.49 17.02 30.57
CA ALA A 132 5.38 16.31 29.96
C ALA A 132 5.51 16.25 28.42
N ILE A 133 5.01 15.15 27.83
CA ILE A 133 5.00 14.94 26.37
C ILE A 133 4.29 16.12 25.68
N ALA A 134 4.87 16.66 24.60
CA ALA A 134 4.37 17.85 23.92
C ALA A 134 2.99 17.69 23.28
N TRP A 135 2.66 16.49 22.84
CA TRP A 135 1.51 16.24 21.97
C TRP A 135 0.63 15.14 22.55
N VAL A 136 -0.68 15.32 22.42
CA VAL A 136 -1.68 14.27 22.67
C VAL A 136 -2.14 13.73 21.32
N ILE A 137 -2.23 12.41 21.21
CA ILE A 137 -2.71 11.73 20.00
C ILE A 137 -4.10 11.18 20.25
N ASP A 138 -5.07 11.65 19.47
CA ASP A 138 -6.37 11.01 19.38
C ASP A 138 -6.23 9.75 18.53
N TYR A 139 -6.15 8.60 19.22
CA TYR A 139 -5.90 7.33 18.56
C TYR A 139 -7.04 6.91 17.61
N PRO A 140 -8.34 7.09 17.93
CA PRO A 140 -9.42 6.87 16.97
C PRO A 140 -9.26 7.64 15.65
N ASN A 141 -9.01 8.95 15.71
CA ASN A 141 -8.84 9.77 14.50
C ASN A 141 -7.58 9.37 13.73
N TYR A 142 -6.50 9.05 14.44
CA TYR A 142 -5.27 8.52 13.86
C TYR A 142 -5.51 7.17 13.14
N ALA A 143 -6.25 6.26 13.77
CA ALA A 143 -6.57 4.95 13.22
C ALA A 143 -7.46 5.07 11.96
N ALA A 144 -8.39 6.03 11.95
CA ALA A 144 -9.21 6.33 10.77
C ALA A 144 -8.35 6.78 9.57
N GLN A 145 -7.37 7.68 9.82
CA GLN A 145 -6.41 8.09 8.81
C GLN A 145 -5.60 6.88 8.28
N ALA A 146 -5.02 6.08 9.18
CA ALA A 146 -4.22 4.92 8.81
C ALA A 146 -5.02 3.90 8.00
N GLY A 147 -6.27 3.65 8.42
CA GLY A 147 -7.20 2.77 7.72
C GLY A 147 -7.52 3.24 6.30
N ALA A 148 -7.81 4.54 6.12
CA ALA A 148 -8.08 5.11 4.80
C ALA A 148 -6.88 4.96 3.85
N MET A 149 -5.67 5.28 4.33
CA MET A 149 -4.44 5.11 3.56
C MET A 149 -4.22 3.66 3.15
N TYR A 150 -4.41 2.73 4.08
CA TYR A 150 -4.25 1.30 3.86
C TYR A 150 -5.24 0.75 2.82
N VAL A 151 -6.51 1.14 2.89
CA VAL A 151 -7.55 0.74 1.92
C VAL A 151 -7.17 1.23 0.52
N CYS A 152 -6.77 2.50 0.37
CA CYS A 152 -6.36 3.06 -0.91
C CYS A 152 -5.08 2.40 -1.45
N ALA A 153 -4.10 2.10 -0.59
CA ALA A 153 -2.88 1.38 -0.98
C ALA A 153 -3.18 -0.04 -1.47
N CYS A 154 -4.07 -0.78 -0.81
CA CYS A 154 -4.51 -2.10 -1.25
C CYS A 154 -5.24 -2.04 -2.59
N PHE A 155 -6.04 -0.99 -2.83
CA PHE A 155 -6.65 -0.75 -4.13
C PHE A 155 -5.59 -0.51 -5.22
N ALA A 156 -4.58 0.31 -4.95
CA ALA A 156 -3.48 0.55 -5.89
C ALA A 156 -2.72 -0.74 -6.25
N LEU A 157 -2.46 -1.62 -5.28
CA LEU A 157 -1.84 -2.93 -5.50
C LEU A 157 -2.71 -3.86 -6.37
N ALA A 158 -4.02 -3.90 -6.09
CA ALA A 158 -4.96 -4.70 -6.87
C ALA A 158 -5.08 -4.18 -8.31
N TRP A 159 -5.15 -2.86 -8.48
CA TRP A 159 -5.10 -2.21 -9.79
C TRP A 159 -3.84 -2.62 -10.55
N TYR A 160 -2.67 -2.46 -9.94
CA TYR A 160 -1.39 -2.84 -10.53
C TYR A 160 -1.36 -4.30 -10.99
N ALA A 161 -1.71 -5.25 -10.13
CA ALA A 161 -1.66 -6.67 -10.45
C ALA A 161 -2.65 -7.07 -11.56
N THR A 162 -3.86 -6.51 -11.55
CA THR A 162 -4.87 -6.79 -12.59
C THR A 162 -4.50 -6.21 -13.95
N ARG A 163 -3.80 -5.07 -13.96
CA ARG A 163 -3.27 -4.47 -15.19
C ARG A 163 -2.12 -5.29 -15.76
N LEU A 164 -1.19 -5.76 -14.92
CA LEU A 164 -0.13 -6.69 -15.34
C LEU A 164 -0.70 -8.01 -15.87
N ARG A 165 -1.76 -8.53 -15.24
CA ARG A 165 -2.48 -9.72 -15.74
C ARG A 165 -3.02 -9.50 -17.15
N ALA A 166 -3.66 -8.34 -17.38
CA ALA A 166 -4.22 -8.00 -18.68
C ALA A 166 -3.13 -7.87 -19.75
N ASP A 167 -2.01 -7.22 -19.43
CA ASP A 167 -0.89 -7.05 -20.35
C ASP A 167 -0.21 -8.40 -20.68
N SER A 168 -0.05 -9.29 -19.69
CA SER A 168 0.42 -10.67 -19.90
C SER A 168 -0.47 -11.46 -20.86
N GLY A 169 -1.79 -11.31 -20.74
CA GLY A 169 -2.76 -11.97 -21.62
C GLY A 169 -2.75 -11.43 -23.05
N ARG A 170 -2.47 -10.14 -23.25
CA ARG A 170 -2.28 -9.58 -24.61
C ARG A 170 -1.01 -10.12 -25.25
N ALA A 171 0.10 -10.13 -24.52
CA ALA A 171 1.36 -10.68 -25.00
C ALA A 171 1.26 -12.16 -25.36
N HIS A 172 0.42 -12.94 -24.67
CA HIS A 172 0.23 -14.35 -24.98
C HIS A 172 -0.57 -14.60 -26.27
N ARG A 173 -1.49 -13.70 -26.66
CA ARG A 173 -2.30 -13.84 -27.88
C ARG A 173 -1.60 -13.37 -29.16
N SER A 174 -0.45 -12.71 -29.04
CA SER A 174 0.33 -12.23 -30.18
C SER A 174 1.36 -13.25 -30.68
N TYR A 175 1.42 -14.43 -30.06
CA TYR A 175 2.17 -15.61 -30.48
C TYR A 175 1.18 -16.72 -30.81
#